data_AF-A0A3B8ID97-F1
#
_entry.id   AF-A0A3B8ID97-F1
#
_cell.length_a   1.000
_cell.length_b   1.000
_cell.length_c   1.000
_cell.angle_alpha   90.00
_cell.angle_beta   90.00
_cell.angle_gamma   90.00
#
_symmetry.space_group_name_H-M   'P 1'
#
loop_
_entity.id
_entity.type
_entity.pdbx_description
1 polymer ?
#
loop_
_entity_poly.entity_id
_entity_poly.type
_entity_poly.pdbx_seq_one_letter_code
_entity_poly.pdbx_strand_id
1 'polypeptide(L)' 'MSKAKGAIEIIKENPSIVEHGDYQRIANLTAKSDGKKYTADYVRKVLKELRKNDIITDIATLYFKNKIKYMERLKENVRV' A
#
# COMPACT_ATOMS: atom_id res chain seq x y z
N MET A 1 -12.39 -10.36 17.31
CA MET A 1 -11.47 -10.49 16.17
C MET A 1 -11.10 -9.10 15.70
N SER A 2 -9.86 -8.65 15.94
CA SER A 2 -9.38 -7.34 15.47
C SER A 2 -9.46 -7.35 13.94
N LYS A 3 -10.30 -6.48 13.35
CA LYS A 3 -10.38 -6.35 11.90
C LYS A 3 -8.98 -5.94 11.43
N ALA A 4 -8.39 -6.72 10.52
CA ALA A 4 -7.10 -6.36 9.96
C ALA A 4 -7.21 -4.96 9.35
N LYS A 5 -6.38 -4.02 9.84
CA LYS A 5 -6.36 -2.64 9.30
C LYS A 5 -6.09 -2.71 7.80
N GLY A 6 -6.98 -2.08 7.03
CA GLY A 6 -6.85 -1.95 5.59
C GLY A 6 -5.85 -0.86 5.21
N ALA A 7 -5.39 -0.86 3.95
CA ALA A 7 -4.40 0.10 3.43
C ALA A 7 -4.77 1.55 3.76
N ILE A 8 -6.04 1.91 3.60
CA ILE A 8 -6.55 3.26 3.86
C ILE A 8 -6.37 3.64 5.33
N GLU A 9 -6.66 2.73 6.27
CA GLU A 9 -6.49 2.98 7.71
C GLU A 9 -5.01 3.12 8.07
N ILE A 10 -4.15 2.26 7.51
CA ILE A 10 -2.69 2.36 7.69
C ILE A 10 -2.16 3.73 7.23
N ILE A 11 -2.64 4.20 6.07
CA ILE A 11 -2.25 5.50 5.52
C ILE A 11 -2.78 6.65 6.38
N LYS A 12 -4.01 6.56 6.90
CA LYS A 12 -4.58 7.57 7.80
C LYS A 12 -3.78 7.71 9.10
N GLU A 13 -3.32 6.60 9.65
CA GLU A 13 -2.51 6.58 10.87
C GLU A 13 -1.07 7.02 10.63
N ASN A 14 -0.51 6.72 9.45
CA ASN A 14 0.87 7.03 9.10
C ASN A 14 0.96 7.65 7.69
N PRO A 15 0.52 8.91 7.47
CA PRO A 15 0.48 9.49 6.13
C PRO A 15 1.85 9.55 5.43
N SER A 16 2.92 9.69 6.20
CA SER A 16 4.31 9.72 5.73
C SER A 16 4.81 8.38 5.19
N ILE A 17 4.05 7.29 5.38
CA ILE A 17 4.45 5.97 4.86
C ILE A 17 4.34 5.87 3.35
N VAL A 18 3.49 6.70 2.73
CA VAL A 18 3.24 6.64 1.29
C VAL A 18 4.25 7.52 0.57
N GLU A 19 5.12 6.89 -0.21
CA GLU A 19 6.01 7.57 -1.15
C GLU A 19 5.40 7.60 -2.55
N HIS A 20 5.81 8.56 -3.37
CA HIS A 20 5.33 8.66 -4.75
C HIS A 20 5.55 7.37 -5.55
N GLY A 21 6.69 6.70 -5.34
CA GLY A 21 7.01 5.43 -5.98
C GLY A 21 6.12 4.25 -5.56
N ASP A 22 5.43 4.35 -4.42
CA ASP A 22 4.61 3.26 -3.90
C ASP A 22 3.39 3.00 -4.78
N TYR A 23 2.82 4.06 -5.39
CA TYR A 23 1.73 3.92 -6.34
C TYR A 23 2.12 3.06 -7.55
N GLN A 24 3.33 3.26 -8.08
CA GLN A 24 3.84 2.46 -9.20
C GLN A 24 4.19 1.04 -8.76
N ARG A 25 4.75 0.86 -7.55
CA ARG A 25 5.05 -0.47 -7.00
C ARG A 25 3.76 -1.30 -6.82
N ILE A 26 2.73 -0.73 -6.22
CA ILE A 26 1.42 -1.39 -6.06
C ILE A 26 0.77 -1.64 -7.41
N ALA A 27 0.83 -0.69 -8.35
CA ALA A 27 0.37 -0.89 -9.73
C ALA A 27 1.07 -2.08 -10.40
N ASN A 28 2.37 -2.25 -10.14
CA ASN A 28 3.15 -3.36 -10.69
C ASN A 28 2.80 -4.72 -10.09
N LEU A 29 2.33 -4.73 -8.83
CA LEU A 29 1.88 -5.91 -8.10
C LEU A 29 0.42 -6.28 -8.40
N THR A 30 -0.35 -5.35 -8.98
CA THR A 30 -1.78 -5.53 -9.26
C THR A 30 -1.99 -5.77 -10.75
N ALA A 31 -2.45 -6.97 -11.10
CA ALA A 31 -2.91 -7.28 -12.46
C ALA A 31 -4.44 -7.31 -12.49
N LYS A 32 -5.02 -6.81 -13.59
CA LYS A 32 -6.42 -7.04 -13.93
C LYS A 32 -6.61 -8.48 -14.40
N SER A 33 -7.86 -8.91 -14.49
CA SER A 33 -8.23 -10.22 -15.05
C SER A 33 -7.80 -10.42 -16.50
N ASP A 34 -7.63 -9.34 -17.27
CA ASP A 34 -7.09 -9.35 -18.64
C ASP A 34 -5.55 -9.31 -18.71
N GLY A 35 -4.88 -9.44 -17.56
CA GLY A 35 -3.41 -9.40 -17.45
C GLY A 35 -2.81 -8.00 -17.52
N LYS A 36 -3.60 -6.94 -17.79
CA LYS A 36 -3.10 -5.57 -17.83
C LYS A 36 -2.90 -5.03 -16.41
N LYS A 37 -1.84 -4.26 -16.22
CA LYS A 37 -1.59 -3.58 -14.94
C LYS A 37 -2.51 -2.37 -14.77
N TYR A 38 -2.79 -2.01 -13.52
CA TYR A 38 -3.38 -0.71 -13.22
C TYR A 38 -2.33 0.39 -13.42
N THR A 39 -2.77 1.62 -13.64
CA THR A 39 -1.86 2.77 -13.67
C THR A 39 -1.59 3.25 -12.24
N ALA A 40 -0.42 3.87 -12.02
CA ALA A 40 -0.10 4.47 -10.73
C ALA A 40 -1.14 5.53 -10.30
N ASP A 41 -1.65 6.34 -11.23
CA ASP A 41 -2.71 7.31 -10.94
C ASP A 41 -4.02 6.64 -10.49
N TYR A 42 -4.38 5.49 -11.10
CA TYR A 42 -5.55 4.74 -10.68
C TYR A 42 -5.39 4.22 -9.24
N VAL A 43 -4.24 3.63 -8.92
CA VAL A 43 -3.91 3.19 -7.55
C VAL A 43 -3.97 4.36 -6.58
N ARG A 44 -3.38 5.52 -6.92
CA ARG A 44 -3.44 6.74 -6.11
C ARG A 44 -4.87 7.16 -5.83
N LYS A 45 -5.76 7.13 -6.84
CA LYS A 45 -7.19 7.46 -6.67
C LYS A 45 -7.90 6.48 -5.73
N VAL A 46 -7.58 5.19 -5.80
CA VAL A 46 -8.14 4.18 -4.87
C VAL A 46 -7.67 4.44 -3.44
N LEU A 47 -6.36 4.66 -3.24
CA LEU A 47 -5.80 4.92 -1.90
C LEU A 47 -6.25 6.27 -1.30
N LYS A 48 -6.69 7.21 -2.13
CA LYS A 48 -7.32 8.47 -1.70
C LYS A 48 -8.85 8.38 -1.57
N GLU A 49 -9.41 7.17 -1.61
CA GLU A 49 -10.86 6.93 -1.51
C GLU A 49 -11.70 7.59 -2.63
N LEU A 50 -11.06 8.02 -3.73
CA LEU A 50 -11.71 8.62 -4.91
C LEU A 50 -12.28 7.55 -5.86
N ARG A 51 -11.82 6.30 -5.73
CA ARG A 51 -12.33 5.12 -6.46
C ARG A 51 -12.33 3.90 -5.54
N LYS A 52 -13.14 2.90 -5.87
CA LYS A 52 -13.19 1.61 -5.15
C LYS A 52 -12.57 0.52 -6.01
N ASN A 53 -11.65 -0.24 -5.43
CA ASN A 53 -11.08 -1.44 -6.02
C ASN A 53 -10.47 -2.31 -4.91
N ASP A 54 -11.10 -3.45 -4.65
CA ASP A 54 -10.75 -4.29 -3.51
C ASP A 54 -9.39 -4.97 -3.72
N ILE A 55 -9.10 -5.42 -4.95
CA ILE A 55 -7.82 -6.04 -5.31
C ILE A 55 -6.64 -5.10 -5.01
N ILE A 56 -6.74 -3.83 -5.41
CA ILE A 56 -5.71 -2.82 -5.13
C ILE A 56 -5.60 -2.57 -3.63
N THR A 57 -6.74 -2.53 -2.92
CA THR A 57 -6.77 -2.26 -1.48
C THR A 57 -6.12 -3.40 -0.70
N ASP A 58 -6.38 -4.65 -1.05
CA ASP A 58 -5.80 -5.83 -0.42
C ASP A 58 -4.28 -5.90 -0.65
N ILE A 59 -3.84 -5.70 -1.90
CA ILE A 59 -2.41 -5.70 -2.24
C ILE A 59 -1.69 -4.54 -1.57
N ALA A 60 -2.29 -3.33 -1.57
CA ALA A 60 -1.73 -2.18 -0.86
C ALA A 60 -1.61 -2.44 0.65
N THR A 61 -2.59 -3.14 1.24
CA THR A 61 -2.57 -3.48 2.67
C THR A 61 -1.37 -4.35 3.00
N LEU A 62 -1.15 -5.40 2.20
CA LEU A 62 0.01 -6.28 2.37
C LEU A 62 1.32 -5.53 2.14
N TYR A 63 1.39 -4.70 1.09
CA TYR A 63 2.54 -3.89 0.76
C TYR A 63 2.95 -2.97 1.92
N PHE A 64 2.02 -2.18 2.46
CA PHE A 64 2.33 -1.24 3.54
C PHE A 64 2.67 -1.95 4.85
N LYS A 65 2.01 -3.06 5.19
CA LYS A 65 2.39 -3.86 6.37
C LYS A 65 3.83 -4.34 6.29
N ASN A 66 4.24 -4.85 5.13
CA ASN A 66 5.62 -5.30 4.90
C ASN A 66 6.60 -4.13 4.94
N LYS A 67 6.23 -2.97 4.37
CA LYS A 67 7.03 -1.74 4.42
C LYS A 67 7.25 -1.26 5.86
N ILE A 68 6.21 -1.21 6.70
CA ILE A 68 6.32 -0.85 8.13
C ILE A 68 7.31 -1.77 8.83
N LYS A 69 7.08 -3.08 8.72
CA LYS A 69 7.92 -4.09 9.37
C LYS A 69 9.39 -4.00 8.96
N TYR A 70 9.64 -3.69 7.69
CA TYR A 70 10.99 -3.47 7.18
C TYR A 70 11.63 -2.20 7.78
N MET A 71 10.89 -1.09 7.83
CA MET A 71 11.38 0.15 8.42
C MET A 71 11.63 0.03 9.93
N GLU A 72 10.80 -0.70 10.67
CA GLU A 72 11.01 -0.98 12.09
C GLU A 72 12.31 -1.74 12.33
N ARG A 73 12.55 -2.82 11.56
CA ARG A 73 13.81 -3.58 11.61
C ARG A 73 15.04 -2.73 11.27
N LEU A 74 14.93 -1.85 10.28
CA LEU A 74 16.03 -0.93 9.94
C LEU A 74 16.34 0.02 11.10
N LYS A 75 15.31 0.55 11.77
CA LYS A 75 15.51 1.43 12.94
C LYS A 75 16.16 0.72 14.12
N GLU A 76 15.84 -0.56 14.33
CA GLU A 76 16.48 -1.39 15.37
C GLU A 76 17.97 -1.60 15.07
N ASN A 77 18.31 -1.92 13.82
CA ASN A 77 19.70 -2.19 13.42
C ASN A 77 20.60 -0.94 13.38
N VAL A 78 20.03 0.25 13.17
CA VAL A 78 20.79 1.53 13.15
C VAL A 78 21.05 2.07 14.56
N ARG A 79 20.35 1.59 15.58
CA ARG A 79 20.54 1.99 16.99
C ARG A 79 21.67 1.23 17.70
N VAL A 80 22.37 0.35 16.99
CA VAL A 80 23.54 -0.42 17.46
C VAL A 80 24.81 0.23 16.93
#